data_AF-A0A1Y0GAH8-F1
#
_entry.id   AF-A0A1Y0GAH8-F1
#
_cell.length_a   1.000
_cell.length_b   1.000
_cell.length_c   1.000
_cell.angle_alpha   90.00
_cell.angle_beta   90.00
_cell.angle_gamma   90.00
#
_symmetry.space_group_name_H-M   'P 1'
#
loop_
_entity.id
_entity.type
_entity.pdbx_description
1 polymer ?
#
loop_
_entity_poly.entity_id
_entity_poly.type
_entity_poly.pdbx_seq_one_letter_code
_entity_poly.pdbx_strand_id
1 'polypeptide(L)'
;MTTPPQFERTEILIGTAGIELLASKHVFVAGLGGVGSYCAEALARAGIGKLTLVDHDRVAPSNINRQLPALLSTIGASKIDLMRERILNINPNCRLATHQIFLTTENMTEYVPQDADYVIDCIDSLNCKVALVATSVQRGLNVASSMGAGNRLDPSRIKLADISNTEMCPLARIMRKRLHKLDIRKGILTVYSDEPPSRPLPPVAVDGPGRARAVNGTISYMPPLFGLMLAGEVIRRLLQPFAVR
;
A
#
# COMPACT_ATOMS: atom_id res chain seq x y z
N MET A 1 11.15 -15.16 -24.41
CA MET A 1 10.98 -16.20 -23.36
C MET A 1 9.50 -16.57 -23.32
N THR A 2 9.13 -17.80 -22.99
CA THR A 2 7.72 -18.17 -22.81
C THR A 2 7.20 -17.56 -21.51
N THR A 3 6.05 -16.89 -21.57
CA THR A 3 5.37 -16.35 -20.39
C THR A 3 5.06 -17.46 -19.39
N PRO A 4 5.39 -17.31 -18.09
CA PRO A 4 5.04 -18.30 -17.08
C PRO A 4 3.52 -18.54 -17.02
N PRO A 5 3.04 -19.79 -16.86
CA PRO A 5 1.61 -20.12 -16.93
C PRO A 5 0.71 -19.29 -16.02
N GLN A 6 1.20 -18.91 -14.83
CA GLN A 6 0.46 -18.08 -13.88
C GLN A 6 0.14 -16.66 -14.39
N PHE A 7 0.75 -16.23 -15.50
CA PHE A 7 0.55 -14.91 -16.09
C PHE A 7 -0.12 -14.93 -17.47
N GLU A 8 -0.47 -16.10 -18.03
CA GLU A 8 -1.08 -16.22 -19.36
C GLU A 8 -2.36 -15.37 -19.51
N ARG A 9 -3.22 -15.36 -18.50
CA ARG A 9 -4.45 -14.53 -18.54
C ARG A 9 -4.18 -13.04 -18.48
N THR A 10 -3.11 -12.65 -17.80
CA THR A 10 -2.65 -11.24 -17.77
C THR A 10 -2.07 -10.88 -19.13
N GLU A 11 -1.30 -11.77 -19.75
CA GLU A 11 -0.71 -11.57 -21.08
C GLU A 11 -1.76 -11.32 -22.17
N ILE A 12 -2.94 -11.98 -22.11
CA ILE A 12 -4.04 -11.70 -23.04
C ILE A 12 -4.43 -10.21 -23.02
N LEU A 13 -4.34 -9.53 -21.87
CA LEU A 13 -4.73 -8.13 -21.71
C LEU A 13 -3.61 -7.15 -22.07
N ILE A 14 -2.36 -7.45 -21.73
CA ILE A 14 -1.25 -6.49 -21.80
C ILE A 14 -0.14 -6.90 -22.79
N GLY A 15 -0.29 -8.05 -23.44
CA GLY A 15 0.70 -8.64 -24.33
C GLY A 15 1.98 -9.09 -23.61
N THR A 16 2.83 -9.83 -24.33
CA THR A 16 4.13 -10.26 -23.82
C THR A 16 5.01 -9.07 -23.41
N ALA A 17 4.96 -7.97 -24.18
CA ALA A 17 5.70 -6.74 -23.85
C ALA A 17 5.25 -6.11 -22.51
N GLY A 18 3.95 -6.15 -22.18
CA GLY A 18 3.46 -5.68 -20.89
C GLY A 18 3.92 -6.56 -19.73
N ILE A 19 3.97 -7.88 -19.93
CA ILE A 19 4.51 -8.83 -18.95
C ILE A 19 6.00 -8.56 -18.70
N GLU A 20 6.79 -8.43 -19.76
CA GLU A 20 8.23 -8.13 -19.67
C GLU A 20 8.48 -6.79 -19.00
N LEU A 21 7.65 -5.78 -19.29
CA LEU A 21 7.74 -4.49 -18.64
C LEU A 21 7.48 -4.61 -17.14
N LEU A 22 6.38 -5.23 -16.70
CA LEU A 22 6.10 -5.41 -15.27
C LEU A 22 7.19 -6.21 -14.56
N ALA A 23 7.73 -7.24 -15.22
CA ALA A 23 8.86 -8.01 -14.71
C ALA A 23 10.15 -7.17 -14.53
N SER A 24 10.30 -6.08 -15.28
CA SER A 24 11.41 -5.12 -15.09
C SER A 24 11.20 -4.15 -13.92
N LYS A 25 9.95 -4.00 -13.45
CA LYS A 25 9.58 -2.96 -12.47
C LYS A 25 9.90 -3.33 -11.02
N HIS A 26 10.20 -2.29 -10.26
CA HIS A 26 10.43 -2.34 -8.81
C HIS A 26 9.39 -1.51 -8.06
N VAL A 27 8.62 -2.16 -7.18
CA VAL A 27 7.66 -1.47 -6.32
C VAL A 27 7.99 -1.68 -4.84
N PHE A 28 8.04 -0.59 -4.10
CA PHE A 28 8.18 -0.59 -2.64
C PHE A 28 6.81 -0.46 -1.98
N VAL A 29 6.51 -1.27 -0.95
CA VAL A 29 5.26 -1.22 -0.18
C VAL A 29 5.58 -1.14 1.31
N ALA A 30 5.13 -0.07 1.96
CA ALA A 30 5.23 0.08 3.41
C ALA A 30 3.89 -0.12 4.10
N GLY A 31 3.87 -1.00 5.09
CA GLY A 31 2.67 -1.44 5.82
C GLY A 31 2.00 -2.61 5.10
N LEU A 32 1.89 -3.75 5.77
CA LEU A 32 1.24 -4.99 5.35
C LEU A 32 -0.04 -5.25 6.16
N GLY A 33 -0.72 -4.17 6.55
CA GLY A 33 -2.04 -4.21 7.17
C GLY A 33 -3.17 -4.49 6.17
N GLY A 34 -4.37 -3.99 6.45
CA GLY A 34 -5.56 -4.31 5.64
C GLY A 34 -5.55 -3.77 4.22
N VAL A 35 -4.73 -2.75 3.94
CA VAL A 35 -4.54 -2.20 2.60
C VAL A 35 -3.32 -2.85 1.93
N GLY A 36 -2.15 -2.73 2.55
CA GLY A 36 -0.91 -3.06 1.87
C GLY A 36 -0.65 -4.55 1.67
N SER A 37 -1.23 -5.43 2.49
CA SER A 37 -1.13 -6.88 2.23
C SER A 37 -1.84 -7.29 0.94
N TYR A 38 -3.03 -6.74 0.67
CA TYR A 38 -3.75 -6.94 -0.60
C TYR A 38 -3.09 -6.20 -1.76
N CYS A 39 -2.49 -5.04 -1.51
CA CYS A 39 -1.70 -4.33 -2.53
C CYS A 39 -0.49 -5.15 -2.98
N ALA A 40 0.31 -5.68 -2.04
CA ALA A 40 1.48 -6.50 -2.34
C ALA A 40 1.09 -7.80 -3.06
N GLU A 41 0.01 -8.45 -2.63
CA GLU A 41 -0.58 -9.62 -3.31
C GLU A 41 -0.92 -9.32 -4.77
N ALA A 42 -1.63 -8.21 -5.03
CA ALA A 42 -2.05 -7.84 -6.38
C ALA A 42 -0.85 -7.53 -7.28
N LEU A 43 0.18 -6.84 -6.77
CA LEU A 43 1.42 -6.56 -7.51
C LEU A 43 2.16 -7.85 -7.88
N ALA A 44 2.27 -8.80 -6.94
CA ALA A 44 2.89 -10.10 -7.20
C ALA A 44 2.14 -10.90 -8.28
N ARG A 45 0.80 -10.93 -8.20
CA ARG A 45 -0.07 -11.61 -9.17
C ARG A 45 -0.05 -10.96 -10.56
N ALA A 46 0.24 -9.67 -10.65
CA ALA A 46 0.40 -8.96 -11.91
C ALA A 46 1.76 -9.21 -12.58
N GLY A 47 2.72 -9.83 -11.88
CA GLY A 47 4.05 -10.13 -12.42
C GLY A 47 5.07 -9.00 -12.21
N ILE A 48 4.89 -8.12 -11.23
CA ILE A 48 5.95 -7.19 -10.81
C ILE A 48 7.19 -7.99 -10.42
N GLY A 49 8.32 -7.71 -11.06
CA GLY A 49 9.52 -8.55 -10.93
C GLY A 49 10.42 -8.23 -9.74
N LYS A 50 10.29 -7.04 -9.13
CA LYS A 50 10.98 -6.72 -7.87
C LYS A 50 10.02 -6.05 -6.88
N LEU A 51 9.99 -6.56 -5.66
CA LEU A 51 9.20 -6.00 -4.57
C LEU A 51 10.09 -5.77 -3.35
N THR A 52 9.91 -4.64 -2.69
CA THR A 52 10.47 -4.37 -1.37
C THR A 52 9.32 -4.15 -0.39
N LEU A 53 9.22 -4.99 0.64
CA LEU A 53 8.14 -4.92 1.63
C LEU A 53 8.68 -4.55 3.00
N VAL A 54 8.00 -3.63 3.67
CA VAL A 54 8.37 -3.18 5.01
C VAL A 54 7.16 -3.17 5.93
N ASP A 55 7.24 -3.89 7.04
CA ASP A 55 6.27 -3.89 8.14
C ASP A 55 6.97 -4.39 9.41
N HIS A 56 6.50 -4.04 10.60
CA HIS A 56 7.11 -4.44 11.87
C HIS A 56 6.22 -5.35 12.71
N ASP A 57 4.93 -5.41 12.38
CA ASP A 57 3.90 -6.04 13.19
C ASP A 57 3.91 -7.57 13.02
N ARG A 58 3.35 -8.21 14.04
CA ARG A 58 2.88 -9.59 14.00
C ARG A 58 1.36 -9.62 13.84
N VAL A 59 0.82 -10.74 13.40
CA VAL A 59 -0.63 -10.94 13.29
C VAL A 59 -1.27 -10.89 14.68
N ALA A 60 -2.24 -10.00 14.87
CA ALA A 60 -3.09 -9.95 16.05
C ALA A 60 -4.50 -10.47 15.74
N PRO A 61 -5.26 -10.99 16.73
CA PRO A 61 -6.65 -11.45 16.50
C PRO A 61 -7.55 -10.38 15.87
N SER A 62 -7.38 -9.12 16.27
CA SER A 62 -8.13 -7.97 15.72
C SER A 62 -7.80 -7.64 14.26
N ASN A 63 -6.86 -8.34 13.63
CA ASN A 63 -6.49 -8.16 12.23
C ASN A 63 -7.31 -9.07 11.28
N ILE A 64 -7.87 -10.16 11.81
CA ILE A 64 -8.56 -11.21 11.04
C ILE A 64 -9.70 -10.65 10.19
N ASN A 65 -10.38 -9.60 10.65
CA ASN A 65 -11.50 -9.04 9.92
C ASN A 65 -11.11 -8.42 8.56
N ARG A 66 -9.83 -8.10 8.29
CA ARG A 66 -9.45 -7.25 7.14
C ARG A 66 -8.04 -7.40 6.59
N GLN A 67 -7.16 -8.22 7.17
CA GLN A 67 -5.76 -8.33 6.73
C GLN A 67 -5.52 -9.69 6.09
N LEU A 68 -4.93 -9.71 4.90
CA LEU A 68 -4.73 -10.94 4.12
C LEU A 68 -3.94 -12.04 4.86
N PRO A 69 -2.84 -11.76 5.58
CA PRO A 69 -2.09 -12.81 6.28
C PRO A 69 -2.73 -13.24 7.62
N ALA A 70 -3.82 -12.60 8.06
CA ALA A 70 -4.40 -12.83 9.37
C ALA A 70 -5.46 -13.96 9.34
N LEU A 71 -5.06 -15.12 9.84
CA LEU A 71 -5.91 -16.28 10.09
C LEU A 71 -5.81 -16.63 11.58
N LEU A 72 -6.76 -17.42 12.10
CA LEU A 72 -6.67 -17.94 13.46
C LEU A 72 -5.37 -18.75 13.66
N SER A 73 -4.92 -19.47 12.64
CA SER A 73 -3.69 -20.26 12.65
C SER A 73 -2.40 -19.44 12.57
N THR A 74 -2.46 -18.16 12.20
CA THR A 74 -1.27 -17.32 11.99
C THR A 74 -1.09 -16.26 13.08
N ILE A 75 -1.91 -16.26 14.14
CA ILE A 75 -1.77 -15.33 15.26
C ILE A 75 -0.35 -15.41 15.85
N GLY A 76 0.29 -14.25 16.05
CA GLY A 76 1.66 -14.15 16.57
C GLY A 76 2.76 -14.30 15.52
N ALA A 77 2.46 -14.80 14.32
CA ALA A 77 3.45 -14.89 13.24
C ALA A 77 3.76 -13.50 12.65
N SER A 78 4.96 -13.37 12.09
CA SER A 78 5.41 -12.15 11.40
C SER A 78 4.59 -11.91 10.14
N LYS A 79 4.03 -10.70 9.98
CA LYS A 79 3.31 -10.36 8.74
C LYS A 79 4.23 -10.37 7.53
N ILE A 80 5.49 -9.95 7.72
CA ILE A 80 6.52 -9.94 6.68
C ILE A 80 6.80 -11.36 6.19
N ASP A 81 7.03 -12.31 7.10
CA ASP A 81 7.39 -13.68 6.72
C ASP A 81 6.23 -14.39 6.00
N LEU A 82 5.00 -14.22 6.49
CA LEU A 82 3.80 -14.78 5.85
C LEU A 82 3.61 -14.22 4.43
N MET A 83 3.77 -12.91 4.26
CA MET A 83 3.66 -12.30 2.93
C MET A 83 4.83 -12.69 2.02
N ARG A 84 6.02 -12.88 2.57
CA ARG A 84 7.19 -13.37 1.82
C ARG A 84 6.93 -14.75 1.23
N GLU A 85 6.54 -15.70 2.07
CA GLU A 85 6.20 -17.06 1.65
C GLU A 85 5.09 -17.03 0.60
N ARG A 86 4.01 -16.28 0.88
CA ARG A 86 2.86 -16.17 -0.01
C ARG A 86 3.24 -15.64 -1.39
N ILE A 87 4.04 -14.58 -1.47
CA ILE A 87 4.45 -13.97 -2.74
C ILE A 87 5.38 -14.89 -3.53
N LEU A 88 6.31 -15.57 -2.88
CA LEU A 88 7.20 -16.52 -3.56
C LEU A 88 6.46 -17.76 -4.06
N ASN A 89 5.35 -18.16 -3.41
CA ASN A 89 4.44 -19.18 -3.94
C ASN A 89 3.63 -18.70 -5.15
N ILE A 90 3.39 -17.39 -5.29
CA ILE A 90 2.68 -16.80 -6.44
C ILE A 90 3.62 -16.58 -7.62
N ASN A 91 4.79 -15.97 -7.35
CA ASN A 91 5.80 -15.63 -8.34
C ASN A 91 7.19 -15.99 -7.78
N PRO A 92 7.67 -17.22 -8.01
CA PRO A 92 9.00 -17.65 -7.57
C PRO A 92 10.15 -16.82 -8.14
N ASN A 93 9.92 -16.16 -9.28
CA ASN A 93 10.91 -15.31 -9.95
C ASN A 93 10.91 -13.86 -9.44
N CYS A 94 10.01 -13.49 -8.51
CA CYS A 94 10.00 -12.17 -7.92
C CYS A 94 11.24 -11.95 -7.06
N ARG A 95 12.04 -10.93 -7.38
CA ARG A 95 13.14 -10.46 -6.52
C ARG A 95 12.54 -9.73 -5.32
N LEU A 96 12.41 -10.45 -4.21
CA LEU A 96 11.69 -9.98 -3.03
C LEU A 96 12.64 -9.64 -1.87
N ALA A 97 12.74 -8.35 -1.57
CA ALA A 97 13.36 -7.83 -0.36
C ALA A 97 12.29 -7.59 0.72
N THR A 98 12.57 -7.96 1.95
CA THR A 98 11.63 -7.91 3.07
C THR A 98 12.33 -7.41 4.32
N HIS A 99 11.77 -6.39 4.97
CA HIS A 99 12.35 -5.80 6.18
C HIS A 99 11.32 -5.78 7.30
N GLN A 100 11.60 -6.53 8.37
CA GLN A 100 10.77 -6.51 9.57
C GLN A 100 11.16 -5.36 10.50
N ILE A 101 10.89 -4.12 10.08
CA ILE A 101 11.33 -2.91 10.80
C ILE A 101 10.23 -1.85 10.83
N PHE A 102 10.30 -0.97 11.82
CA PHE A 102 9.45 0.22 11.90
C PHE A 102 10.12 1.36 11.14
N LEU A 103 9.43 1.92 10.14
CA LEU A 103 9.94 3.06 9.39
C LEU A 103 9.88 4.34 10.22
N THR A 104 11.02 4.99 10.38
CA THR A 104 11.19 6.27 11.03
C THR A 104 11.75 7.29 10.05
N THR A 105 11.74 8.56 10.45
CA THR A 105 12.35 9.64 9.67
C THR A 105 13.84 9.43 9.44
N GLU A 106 14.52 8.72 10.33
CA GLU A 106 15.97 8.52 10.31
C GLU A 106 16.39 7.35 9.40
N ASN A 107 15.54 6.34 9.23
CA ASN A 107 15.88 5.13 8.49
C ASN A 107 15.23 5.03 7.09
N MET A 108 14.35 5.97 6.73
CA MET A 108 13.63 5.91 5.45
C MET A 108 14.54 5.88 4.22
N THR A 109 15.64 6.64 4.22
CA THR A 109 16.57 6.65 3.09
C THR A 109 17.32 5.33 2.92
N GLU A 110 17.52 4.59 4.01
CA GLU A 110 18.16 3.26 4.00
C GLU A 110 17.23 2.21 3.37
N TYR A 111 15.95 2.20 3.77
CA TYR A 111 15.02 1.14 3.37
C TYR A 111 14.23 1.43 2.09
N VAL A 112 14.05 2.71 1.72
CA VAL A 112 13.37 3.08 0.47
C VAL A 112 14.40 3.08 -0.67
N PRO A 113 14.36 2.13 -1.61
CA PRO A 113 15.37 2.03 -2.66
C PRO A 113 15.26 3.17 -3.65
N GLN A 114 16.40 3.70 -4.11
CA GLN A 114 16.42 4.78 -5.12
C GLN A 114 15.98 4.29 -6.51
N ASP A 115 16.08 2.99 -6.76
CA ASP A 115 15.68 2.34 -8.01
C ASP A 115 14.21 1.86 -7.99
N ALA A 116 13.41 2.29 -7.02
CA ALA A 116 11.98 1.98 -7.00
C ALA A 116 11.24 2.81 -8.06
N ASP A 117 10.51 2.17 -8.97
CA ASP A 117 9.63 2.84 -9.92
C ASP A 117 8.41 3.47 -9.23
N TYR A 118 7.96 2.86 -8.12
CA TYR A 118 6.86 3.34 -7.28
C TYR A 118 7.09 3.03 -5.80
N VAL A 119 6.71 3.98 -4.95
CA VAL A 119 6.59 3.82 -3.50
C VAL A 119 5.11 3.86 -3.12
N ILE A 120 4.62 2.80 -2.46
CA ILE A 120 3.23 2.69 -2.02
C ILE A 120 3.18 2.74 -0.49
N ASP A 121 2.56 3.80 0.01
CA ASP A 121 2.36 4.05 1.43
C ASP A 121 1.01 3.50 1.92
N CYS A 122 1.08 2.43 2.71
CA CYS A 122 -0.04 1.80 3.40
C CYS A 122 0.09 1.88 4.94
N ILE A 123 0.92 2.81 5.45
CA ILE A 123 1.17 2.99 6.89
C ILE A 123 -0.03 3.64 7.58
N ASP A 124 -0.30 3.30 8.84
CA ASP A 124 -1.38 3.87 9.65
C ASP A 124 -0.94 5.10 10.47
N SER A 125 0.31 5.12 10.92
CA SER A 125 0.92 6.23 11.65
C SER A 125 1.11 7.46 10.76
N LEU A 126 0.41 8.55 11.08
CA LEU A 126 0.46 9.81 10.32
C LEU A 126 1.87 10.40 10.21
N ASN A 127 2.70 10.31 11.25
CA ASN A 127 4.05 10.87 11.21
C ASN A 127 4.93 10.12 10.20
N CYS A 128 4.95 8.79 10.29
CA CYS A 128 5.70 7.92 9.38
C CYS A 128 5.15 8.05 7.95
N LYS A 129 3.82 8.13 7.80
CA LYS A 129 3.16 8.35 6.51
C LYS A 129 3.67 9.61 5.80
N VAL A 130 3.64 10.75 6.51
CA VAL A 130 4.12 12.03 5.94
C VAL A 130 5.60 11.96 5.58
N ALA A 131 6.41 11.38 6.46
CA ALA A 131 7.85 11.29 6.24
C ALA A 131 8.19 10.37 5.06
N LEU A 132 7.49 9.25 4.88
CA LEU A 132 7.68 8.37 3.73
C LEU A 132 7.35 9.09 2.43
N VAL A 133 6.14 9.67 2.35
CA VAL A 133 5.69 10.39 1.16
C VAL A 133 6.62 11.56 0.83
N ALA A 134 7.01 12.36 1.83
CA ALA A 134 7.88 13.50 1.63
C ALA A 134 9.28 13.11 1.15
N THR A 135 9.91 12.14 1.83
CA THR A 135 11.25 11.65 1.48
C THR A 135 11.25 11.07 0.06
N SER A 136 10.23 10.28 -0.31
CA SER A 136 10.14 9.69 -1.64
C SER A 136 9.94 10.74 -2.73
N VAL A 137 9.06 11.73 -2.53
CA VAL A 137 8.86 12.82 -3.50
C VAL A 137 10.14 13.66 -3.66
N GLN A 138 10.82 14.00 -2.56
CA GLN A 138 12.07 14.78 -2.59
C GLN A 138 13.20 14.04 -3.31
N ARG A 139 13.16 12.71 -3.31
CA ARG A 139 14.09 11.84 -4.04
C ARG A 139 13.69 11.57 -5.50
N GLY A 140 12.62 12.21 -5.98
CA GLY A 140 12.12 12.09 -7.35
C GLY A 140 11.39 10.78 -7.65
N LEU A 141 10.95 10.05 -6.62
CA LEU A 141 10.22 8.78 -6.79
C LEU A 141 8.74 9.02 -7.00
N ASN A 142 8.08 8.16 -7.79
CA ASN A 142 6.63 8.17 -7.89
C ASN A 142 6.02 7.62 -6.60
N VAL A 143 4.96 8.27 -6.10
CA VAL A 143 4.33 7.89 -4.84
C VAL A 143 2.84 7.65 -5.02
N ALA A 144 2.39 6.55 -4.41
CA ALA A 144 0.99 6.24 -4.17
C ALA A 144 0.75 6.14 -2.66
N SER A 145 -0.39 6.62 -2.16
CA SER A 145 -0.68 6.67 -0.74
C SER A 145 -2.14 6.32 -0.44
N SER A 146 -2.33 5.51 0.60
CA SER A 146 -3.66 5.16 1.11
C SER A 146 -4.09 6.07 2.24
N MET A 147 -5.34 6.53 2.16
CA MET A 147 -6.00 7.34 3.19
C MET A 147 -6.97 6.50 4.02
N GLY A 148 -7.85 7.16 4.79
CA GLY A 148 -8.68 6.48 5.78
C GLY A 148 -9.75 5.57 5.17
N ALA A 149 -9.49 4.25 5.17
CA ALA A 149 -10.45 3.21 4.78
C ALA A 149 -11.41 2.78 5.93
N GLY A 150 -11.13 3.20 7.17
CA GLY A 150 -11.96 2.89 8.33
C GLY A 150 -13.20 3.79 8.44
N ASN A 151 -14.18 3.33 9.22
CA ASN A 151 -15.48 3.96 9.47
C ASN A 151 -16.31 4.20 8.20
N ARG A 152 -16.21 3.30 7.22
CA ARG A 152 -16.83 3.40 5.90
C ARG A 152 -17.42 2.07 5.49
N LEU A 153 -18.46 2.09 4.68
CA LEU A 153 -19.20 0.90 4.24
C LEU A 153 -19.48 0.88 2.74
N ASP A 154 -19.44 2.02 2.04
CA ASP A 154 -19.85 2.08 0.63
C ASP A 154 -18.64 1.94 -0.31
N PRO A 155 -18.44 0.76 -0.95
CA PRO A 155 -17.32 0.57 -1.86
C PRO A 155 -17.44 1.39 -3.15
N SER A 156 -18.65 1.81 -3.55
CA SER A 156 -18.85 2.63 -4.75
C SER A 156 -18.27 4.04 -4.60
N ARG A 157 -17.98 4.44 -3.36
CA ARG A 157 -17.47 5.77 -2.97
C ARG A 157 -15.96 5.81 -2.84
N ILE A 158 -15.25 4.76 -3.24
CA ILE A 158 -13.79 4.76 -3.28
C ILE A 158 -13.33 5.50 -4.54
N LYS A 159 -12.40 6.44 -4.37
CA LYS A 159 -11.87 7.30 -5.42
C LYS A 159 -10.36 7.21 -5.48
N LEU A 160 -9.84 7.36 -6.70
CA LEU A 160 -8.43 7.59 -6.98
C LEU A 160 -8.28 9.02 -7.50
N ALA A 161 -7.40 9.80 -6.89
CA ALA A 161 -7.11 11.16 -7.33
C ALA A 161 -5.69 11.57 -6.94
N ASP A 162 -5.22 12.70 -7.46
CA ASP A 162 -4.09 13.38 -6.85
C ASP A 162 -4.45 13.82 -5.42
N ILE A 163 -3.47 13.83 -4.52
CA ILE A 163 -3.71 14.22 -3.12
C ILE A 163 -4.35 15.61 -2.99
N SER A 164 -4.04 16.55 -3.89
CA SER A 164 -4.60 17.91 -3.93
C SER A 164 -6.12 17.93 -4.15
N ASN A 165 -6.65 16.91 -4.84
CA ASN A 165 -8.05 16.80 -5.24
C ASN A 165 -8.87 15.90 -4.31
N THR A 166 -8.32 15.49 -3.16
CA THR A 166 -9.02 14.62 -2.20
C THR A 166 -10.01 15.41 -1.33
N GLU A 167 -11.22 14.90 -1.23
CA GLU A 167 -12.34 15.48 -0.49
C GLU A 167 -12.89 14.52 0.57
N MET A 168 -13.68 15.05 1.53
CA MET A 168 -14.40 14.25 2.55
C MET A 168 -13.56 13.21 3.32
N CYS A 169 -12.23 13.40 3.35
CA CYS A 169 -11.28 12.51 4.01
C CYS A 169 -10.43 13.29 5.03
N PRO A 170 -10.69 13.13 6.34
CA PRO A 170 -9.94 13.83 7.39
C PRO A 170 -8.43 13.53 7.37
N LEU A 171 -8.05 12.27 7.10
CA LEU A 171 -6.64 11.89 6.99
C LEU A 171 -5.96 12.59 5.82
N ALA A 172 -6.60 12.61 4.64
CA ALA A 172 -6.06 13.29 3.45
C ALA A 172 -5.91 14.81 3.68
N ARG A 173 -6.88 15.44 4.37
CA ARG A 173 -6.79 16.86 4.74
C ARG A 173 -5.59 17.16 5.63
N ILE A 174 -5.33 16.32 6.63
CA ILE A 174 -4.17 16.49 7.53
C ILE A 174 -2.86 16.21 6.78
N MET A 175 -2.83 15.17 5.94
CA MET A 175 -1.71 14.87 5.04
C MET A 175 -1.36 16.08 4.16
N ARG A 176 -2.33 16.65 3.43
CA ARG A 176 -2.13 17.87 2.64
C ARG A 176 -1.53 19.00 3.47
N LYS A 177 -2.12 19.30 4.63
CA LYS A 177 -1.63 20.38 5.50
C LYS A 177 -0.16 20.18 5.90
N ARG A 178 0.27 18.94 6.15
CA ARG A 178 1.66 18.64 6.54
C ARG A 178 2.60 18.66 5.34
N LEU A 179 2.20 18.10 4.20
CA LEU A 179 2.97 18.10 2.97
C LEU A 179 3.15 19.51 2.39
N HIS A 180 2.14 20.38 2.51
CA HIS A 180 2.24 21.78 2.08
C HIS A 180 3.32 22.55 2.85
N LYS A 181 3.59 22.21 4.12
CA LYS A 181 4.70 22.79 4.89
C LYS A 181 6.07 22.37 4.38
N LEU A 182 6.13 21.29 3.60
CA LEU A 182 7.32 20.76 2.95
C LEU A 182 7.33 21.09 1.44
N ASP A 183 6.49 22.05 1.03
CA ASP A 183 6.30 22.52 -0.34
C ASP A 183 5.77 21.46 -1.34
N ILE A 184 5.24 20.34 -0.84
CA ILE A 184 4.65 19.27 -1.64
C ILE A 184 3.14 19.48 -1.70
N ARG A 185 2.62 19.89 -2.86
CA ARG A 185 1.19 20.21 -3.05
C ARG A 185 0.41 19.23 -3.93
N LYS A 186 1.09 18.54 -4.86
CA LYS A 186 0.50 17.63 -5.85
C LYS A 186 1.52 16.56 -6.27
N GLY A 187 1.12 15.64 -7.15
CA GLY A 187 1.94 14.58 -7.71
C GLY A 187 1.87 13.25 -6.95
N ILE A 188 0.92 13.10 -6.03
CA ILE A 188 0.79 11.90 -5.19
C ILE A 188 -0.52 11.21 -5.51
N LEU A 189 -0.43 10.02 -6.13
CA LEU A 189 -1.60 9.18 -6.35
C LEU A 189 -2.19 8.78 -5.00
N THR A 190 -3.48 9.03 -4.81
CA THR A 190 -4.14 8.81 -3.53
C THR A 190 -5.42 8.01 -3.71
N VAL A 191 -5.55 6.91 -2.96
CA VAL A 191 -6.85 6.26 -2.74
C VAL A 191 -7.50 6.82 -1.49
N TYR A 192 -8.77 7.16 -1.60
CA TYR A 192 -9.58 7.64 -0.49
C TYR A 192 -11.04 7.27 -0.76
N SER A 193 -11.93 7.61 0.16
CA SER A 193 -13.35 7.56 -0.09
C SER A 193 -13.97 8.89 0.26
N ASP A 194 -14.98 9.29 -0.50
CA ASP A 194 -15.72 10.52 -0.25
C ASP A 194 -16.96 10.30 0.64
N GLU A 195 -17.18 9.07 1.12
CA GLU A 195 -18.18 8.74 2.13
C GLU A 195 -17.93 9.56 3.42
N PRO A 196 -18.93 10.18 4.04
CA PRO A 196 -18.75 10.73 5.38
C PRO A 196 -18.40 9.60 6.36
N PRO A 197 -17.27 9.67 7.10
CA PRO A 197 -16.90 8.58 8.00
C PRO A 197 -17.86 8.50 9.19
N SER A 198 -18.25 7.28 9.55
CA SER A 198 -18.95 6.99 10.82
C SER A 198 -18.12 7.44 12.03
N ARG A 199 -18.80 7.69 13.16
CA ARG A 199 -18.12 8.13 14.40
C ARG A 199 -17.19 7.02 14.91
N PRO A 200 -15.91 7.31 15.19
CA PRO A 200 -15.01 6.33 15.79
C PRO A 200 -15.39 6.09 17.26
N LEU A 201 -14.91 4.98 17.82
CA LEU A 201 -14.97 4.78 19.27
C LEU A 201 -14.09 5.80 20.00
N PRO A 202 -14.41 6.13 21.27
CA PRO A 202 -13.56 6.98 22.11
C PRO A 202 -12.10 6.47 22.13
N PRO A 203 -11.11 7.37 22.23
CA PRO A 203 -9.72 6.96 22.31
C PRO A 203 -9.48 6.02 23.48
N VAL A 204 -8.87 4.87 23.23
CA VAL A 204 -8.44 3.93 24.27
C VAL A 204 -6.96 4.16 24.52
N ALA A 205 -6.52 4.02 25.76
CA ALA A 205 -5.10 4.00 26.09
C ALA A 205 -4.42 2.87 25.30
N VAL A 206 -3.27 3.16 24.72
CA VAL A 206 -2.40 2.18 24.09
C VAL A 206 -1.34 1.79 25.10
N ASP A 207 -1.04 0.49 25.23
CA ASP A 207 0.07 0.03 26.05
C ASP A 207 1.40 0.53 25.44
N GLY A 208 2.15 1.35 26.20
CA GLY A 208 3.43 1.94 25.79
C GLY A 208 3.39 3.46 25.54
N PRO A 209 4.51 4.07 25.09
CA PRO A 209 4.58 5.51 24.86
C PRO A 209 3.76 5.92 23.62
N GLY A 210 2.63 6.60 23.84
CA GLY A 210 1.79 7.11 22.75
C GLY A 210 0.54 7.83 23.24
N ARG A 211 -0.03 8.71 22.40
CA ARG A 211 -1.36 9.30 22.68
C ARG A 211 -2.45 8.25 22.43
N ALA A 212 -3.49 8.25 23.27
CA ALA A 212 -4.69 7.45 23.06
C ALA A 212 -5.19 7.59 21.62
N ARG A 213 -5.40 6.46 20.94
CA ARG A 213 -5.84 6.46 19.53
C ARG A 213 -7.31 6.10 19.49
N ALA A 214 -8.08 6.87 18.71
CA ALA A 214 -9.44 6.49 18.38
C ALA A 214 -9.41 5.17 17.59
N VAL A 215 -10.15 4.17 18.06
CA VAL A 215 -10.27 2.89 17.36
C VAL A 215 -11.30 3.06 16.27
N ASN A 216 -10.84 3.12 15.02
CA ASN A 216 -11.73 3.15 13.86
C ASN A 216 -12.31 1.76 13.64
N GLY A 217 -13.63 1.69 13.46
CA GLY A 217 -14.29 0.50 12.93
C GLY A 217 -13.78 0.20 11.53
N THR A 218 -13.66 -1.08 11.20
CA THR A 218 -13.27 -1.53 9.87
C THR A 218 -14.11 -2.72 9.48
N ILE A 219 -14.37 -2.86 8.18
CA ILE A 219 -15.09 -3.99 7.60
C ILE A 219 -14.21 -4.73 6.61
N SER A 220 -14.58 -5.96 6.26
CA SER A 220 -13.73 -6.91 5.56
C SER A 220 -13.33 -6.53 4.15
N TYR A 221 -14.09 -5.67 3.48
CA TYR A 221 -13.85 -5.32 2.08
C TYR A 221 -13.25 -3.92 1.88
N MET A 222 -13.48 -2.96 2.79
CA MET A 222 -13.06 -1.57 2.54
C MET A 222 -11.53 -1.42 2.44
N PRO A 223 -10.72 -1.83 3.45
CA PRO A 223 -9.27 -1.75 3.32
C PRO A 223 -8.69 -2.59 2.16
N PRO A 224 -9.16 -3.84 1.91
CA PRO A 224 -8.69 -4.59 0.76
C PRO A 224 -8.97 -3.91 -0.58
N LEU A 225 -10.17 -3.35 -0.77
CA LEU A 225 -10.51 -2.61 -1.98
C LEU A 225 -9.59 -1.40 -2.19
N PHE A 226 -9.22 -0.68 -1.12
CA PHE A 226 -8.22 0.40 -1.21
C PHE A 226 -6.87 -0.13 -1.71
N GLY A 227 -6.43 -1.28 -1.20
CA GLY A 227 -5.18 -1.93 -1.61
C GLY A 227 -5.21 -2.36 -3.08
N LEU A 228 -6.30 -2.99 -3.51
CA LEU A 228 -6.49 -3.43 -4.90
C LEU A 228 -6.58 -2.24 -5.86
N MET A 229 -7.28 -1.17 -5.50
CA MET A 229 -7.38 0.04 -6.32
C MET A 229 -6.05 0.76 -6.48
N LEU A 230 -5.24 0.84 -5.40
CA LEU A 230 -3.88 1.37 -5.50
C LEU A 230 -3.00 0.51 -6.41
N ALA A 231 -2.96 -0.81 -6.18
CA ALA A 231 -2.16 -1.72 -6.99
C ALA A 231 -2.54 -1.63 -8.47
N GLY A 232 -3.84 -1.68 -8.78
CA GLY A 232 -4.34 -1.60 -10.14
C GLY A 232 -3.94 -0.31 -10.86
N GLU A 233 -4.08 0.85 -10.18
CA GLU A 233 -3.70 2.13 -10.78
C GLU A 233 -2.18 2.29 -10.91
N VAL A 234 -1.38 1.77 -9.96
CA VAL A 234 0.08 1.73 -10.08
C VAL A 234 0.50 0.85 -11.27
N ILE A 235 -0.06 -0.35 -11.41
CA ILE A 235 0.20 -1.24 -12.54
C ILE A 235 -0.15 -0.55 -13.86
N ARG A 236 -1.33 0.07 -13.95
CA ARG A 236 -1.76 0.80 -15.15
C ARG A 236 -0.80 1.92 -15.52
N ARG A 237 -0.30 2.68 -14.54
CA ARG A 237 0.69 3.75 -14.75
C ARG A 237 2.05 3.21 -15.19
N LEU A 238 2.50 2.10 -14.61
CA LEU A 238 3.74 1.43 -15.02
C LEU A 238 3.65 0.91 -16.48
N LEU A 239 2.45 0.53 -16.93
CA LEU A 239 2.16 0.09 -18.30
C LEU A 239 1.95 1.24 -19.31
N GLN A 240 1.88 2.51 -18.88
CA GLN A 240 1.62 3.64 -19.79
C GLN A 240 2.58 3.80 -20.98
N PRO A 241 3.87 3.42 -20.93
CA PRO A 241 4.73 3.42 -22.13
C PRO A 241 4.18 2.54 -23.27
N PHE A 242 3.20 1.67 -22.99
CA PHE A 242 2.55 0.74 -23.92
C PHE A 242 1.03 0.86 -23.92
N ALA A 243 0.45 1.95 -23.40
CA ALA A 243 -0.97 2.23 -23.55
C ALA A 243 -1.27 2.61 -25.00
N VAL A 244 -1.18 1.62 -25.89
CA VAL A 244 -1.65 1.63 -27.27
C VAL A 244 -2.75 0.59 -27.35
N ARG A 245 -3.97 1.05 -27.05
CA ARG A 245 -5.26 0.71 -27.68
C ARG A 245 -6.41 1.08 -26.75
#